data_AF-A0A535LJ25-F1
#
_entry.id   AF-A0A535LJ25-F1
#
_cell.length_a   1.000
_cell.length_b   1.000
_cell.length_c   1.000
_cell.angle_alpha   90.00
_cell.angle_beta   90.00
_cell.angle_gamma   90.00
#
_symmetry.space_group_name_H-M   'P 1'
#
loop_
_entity.id
_entity.type
_entity.pdbx_description
1 polymer ?
#
loop_
_entity_poly.entity_id
_entity_poly.type
_entity_poly.pdbx_seq_one_letter_code
_entity_poly.pdbx_strand_id
1 'polypeptide(L)'
;AAAGSLVLYAGVVAFLLMRARRLRVNFVTVYGKTLRQLALPIVTIAFILAIAQLMNYSGMTSSLALAFAKTGFIFPFVAAFLGWLGVFLTGSDTSSNTLFGALQAQTAQQLGNVSPILTAGTNSSGGVMGKMISPQNLSVGAAGVNKVGAEGEIFARVIRYSIILTALVGVVAMIEAYVLPFIIPSP
;
A
#
# COMPACT_ATOMS: atom_id res chain seq x y z
N ALA A 1 -3.23 2.03 -18.68
CA ALA A 1 -3.20 3.50 -18.52
C ALA A 1 -2.64 3.83 -17.15
N ALA A 2 -1.64 4.70 -17.02
CA ALA A 2 -1.08 5.06 -15.72
C ALA A 2 -2.11 5.88 -14.92
N ALA A 3 -2.36 5.52 -13.66
CA ALA A 3 -3.33 6.20 -12.80
C ALA A 3 -3.11 7.73 -12.73
N GLY A 4 -1.85 8.17 -12.81
CA GLY A 4 -1.50 9.60 -12.84
C GLY A 4 -2.01 10.35 -14.07
N SER A 5 -2.09 9.70 -15.23
CA SER A 5 -2.61 10.32 -16.45
C SER A 5 -4.11 10.60 -16.33
N LEU A 6 -4.87 9.68 -15.70
CA LEU A 6 -6.31 9.87 -15.45
C LEU A 6 -6.59 11.04 -14.50
N VAL A 7 -5.77 11.21 -13.45
CA VAL A 7 -5.90 12.35 -12.52
C VAL A 7 -5.59 13.67 -13.23
N LEU A 8 -4.59 13.69 -14.12
CA LEU A 8 -4.26 14.87 -14.92
C LEU A 8 -5.41 15.24 -15.87
N TYR A 9 -5.97 14.24 -16.58
CA TYR A 9 -7.15 14.43 -17.42
C TYR A 9 -8.36 14.93 -16.62
N ALA A 10 -8.66 14.31 -15.48
CA ALA A 10 -9.75 14.75 -14.60
C ALA A 10 -9.54 16.19 -14.12
N GLY A 11 -8.31 16.58 -13.79
CA GLY A 11 -7.96 17.94 -13.41
C GLY A 11 -8.18 18.96 -14.52
N VAL A 12 -7.83 18.61 -15.76
CA VAL A 12 -8.08 19.46 -16.94
C VAL A 12 -9.58 19.61 -17.21
N VAL A 13 -10.33 18.51 -17.16
CA VAL A 13 -11.79 18.53 -17.34
C VAL A 13 -12.48 19.35 -16.23
N ALA A 14 -12.08 19.16 -14.97
CA ALA A 14 -12.59 19.95 -13.85
C ALA A 14 -12.31 21.45 -14.03
N PHE A 15 -11.11 21.81 -14.50
CA PHE A 15 -10.76 23.20 -14.79
C PHE A 15 -11.65 23.81 -15.89
N LEU A 16 -11.88 23.08 -17.00
CA LEU A 16 -12.75 23.53 -18.09
C LEU A 16 -14.19 23.76 -17.61
N LEU A 17 -14.72 22.85 -16.78
CA LEU A 17 -16.06 22.97 -16.18
C LEU A 17 -16.18 24.16 -15.22
N MET A 18 -15.16 24.39 -14.38
CA MET A 18 -15.14 25.54 -13.47
C MET A 18 -15.05 26.87 -14.23
N ARG A 19 -14.29 26.91 -15.32
CA ARG A 19 -14.19 28.09 -16.21
C ARG A 19 -15.50 28.35 -16.96
N ALA A 20 -16.20 27.30 -17.40
CA ALA A 20 -17.52 27.42 -18.02
C ALA A 20 -18.58 28.01 -17.06
N ARG A 21 -18.46 27.76 -15.75
CA ARG A 21 -19.30 28.35 -14.70
C ARG A 21 -18.85 29.75 -14.23
N ARG A 22 -17.94 30.43 -14.95
CA ARG A 22 -17.39 31.76 -14.61
C ARG A 22 -16.73 31.87 -13.22
N LEU A 23 -16.27 30.76 -12.64
CA LEU A 23 -15.47 30.81 -11.41
C LEU A 23 -14.06 31.31 -11.74
N ARG A 24 -13.56 32.31 -11.00
CA ARG A 24 -12.18 32.80 -11.13
C ARG A 24 -11.23 31.81 -10.45
N VAL A 25 -10.75 30.82 -11.20
CA VAL A 25 -9.80 29.82 -10.70
C VAL A 25 -8.40 30.09 -11.23
N ASN A 26 -7.44 30.34 -10.35
CA ASN A 26 -6.02 30.46 -10.68
C ASN A 26 -5.38 29.08 -10.81
N PHE A 27 -5.66 28.39 -11.93
CA PHE A 27 -5.17 27.02 -12.21
C PHE A 27 -3.66 26.89 -12.06
N VAL A 28 -2.90 27.86 -12.58
CA VAL A 28 -1.43 27.85 -12.52
C VAL A 28 -0.92 27.86 -11.08
N THR A 29 -1.54 28.66 -10.21
CA THR A 29 -1.16 28.73 -8.79
C THR A 29 -1.50 27.45 -8.05
N VAL A 30 -2.67 26.85 -8.31
CA VAL A 30 -3.09 25.59 -7.68
C VAL A 30 -2.19 24.45 -8.15
N TYR A 31 -1.94 24.34 -9.45
CA TYR A 31 -1.06 23.33 -10.02
C TYR A 31 0.38 23.45 -9.49
N GLY A 32 0.92 24.67 -9.39
CA GLY A 32 2.23 24.92 -8.79
C GLY A 32 2.31 24.54 -7.31
N LYS A 33 1.25 24.77 -6.54
CA LYS A 33 1.16 24.30 -5.15
C LYS A 33 1.15 22.77 -5.07
N THR A 34 0.39 22.10 -5.93
CA THR A 34 0.35 20.64 -6.00
C THR A 34 1.72 20.06 -6.34
N LEU A 35 2.44 20.62 -7.32
CA LEU A 35 3.80 20.16 -7.66
C LEU A 35 4.77 20.28 -6.47
N ARG A 36 4.74 21.40 -5.74
CA ARG A 36 5.55 21.56 -4.52
C ARG A 36 5.16 20.58 -3.43
N GLN A 37 3.87 20.31 -3.26
CA GLN A 37 3.38 19.33 -2.29
C GLN A 37 3.83 17.91 -2.64
N LEU A 38 3.95 17.57 -3.92
CA LEU A 38 4.43 16.28 -4.40
C LEU A 38 5.95 16.11 -4.33
N ALA A 39 6.73 17.21 -4.24
CA ALA A 39 8.19 17.14 -4.22
C ALA A 39 8.74 16.29 -3.06
N LEU A 40 8.21 16.49 -1.84
CA LEU A 40 8.63 15.71 -0.68
C LEU A 40 8.28 14.21 -0.81
N PRO A 41 7.04 13.81 -1.15
CA PRO A 41 6.70 12.43 -1.46
C PRO A 41 7.58 11.78 -2.53
N ILE A 42 7.94 12.50 -3.60
CA ILE A 42 8.81 11.98 -4.67
C ILE A 42 10.18 11.62 -4.10
N VAL A 43 10.76 12.49 -3.28
CA VAL A 43 12.06 12.23 -2.64
C VAL A 43 11.97 11.02 -1.70
N THR A 44 10.90 10.91 -0.92
CA THR A 44 10.68 9.75 -0.03
C THR A 44 10.56 8.45 -0.83
N ILE A 45 9.80 8.44 -1.93
CA ILE A 45 9.66 7.27 -2.81
C ILE A 45 11.01 6.90 -3.43
N ALA A 46 11.81 7.88 -3.86
CA ALA A 46 13.15 7.63 -4.41
C ALA A 46 14.08 6.95 -3.38
N PHE A 47 14.08 7.39 -2.13
CA PHE A 47 14.84 6.74 -1.06
C PHE A 47 14.34 5.33 -0.75
N ILE A 48 13.02 5.12 -0.72
CA ILE A 48 12.45 3.79 -0.46
C ILE A 48 12.77 2.82 -1.60
N LEU A 49 12.70 3.28 -2.86
CA LEU A 49 13.15 2.51 -4.01
C LEU A 49 14.64 2.18 -3.90
N ALA A 50 15.49 3.14 -3.51
CA ALA A 50 16.92 2.91 -3.34
C ALA A 50 17.19 1.84 -2.27
N ILE A 51 16.49 1.88 -1.13
CA ILE A 51 16.60 0.85 -0.09
C ILE A 51 16.08 -0.50 -0.60
N ALA A 52 14.94 -0.54 -1.28
CA ALA A 52 14.38 -1.76 -1.83
C ALA A 52 15.33 -2.43 -2.82
N GLN A 53 15.94 -1.65 -3.72
CA GLN A 53 16.94 -2.14 -4.66
C GLN A 53 18.21 -2.57 -3.93
N LEU A 54 18.69 -1.82 -2.95
CA LEU A 54 19.82 -2.21 -2.12
C LEU A 54 19.58 -3.55 -1.42
N MET A 55 18.39 -3.76 -0.86
CA MET A 55 17.97 -5.04 -0.25
C MET A 55 17.89 -6.18 -1.26
N ASN A 56 17.55 -5.90 -2.51
CA ASN A 56 17.51 -6.90 -3.56
C ASN A 56 18.93 -7.30 -3.98
N TYR A 57 19.78 -6.32 -4.29
CA TYR A 57 21.16 -6.53 -4.74
C TYR A 57 22.07 -7.10 -3.65
N SER A 58 21.86 -6.75 -2.37
CA SER A 58 22.64 -7.31 -1.26
C SER A 58 22.23 -8.73 -0.86
N GLY A 59 21.21 -9.31 -1.50
CA GLY A 59 20.68 -10.63 -1.17
C GLY A 59 19.83 -10.67 0.11
N MET A 60 19.65 -9.54 0.82
CA MET A 60 18.81 -9.48 2.03
C MET A 60 17.37 -9.93 1.76
N THR A 61 16.81 -9.57 0.61
CA THR A 61 15.46 -9.98 0.17
C THR A 61 15.36 -11.50 0.04
N SER A 62 16.40 -12.14 -0.51
CA SER A 62 16.44 -13.60 -0.68
C SER A 62 16.58 -14.33 0.65
N SER A 63 17.41 -13.83 1.56
CA SER A 63 17.54 -14.39 2.91
C SER A 63 16.24 -14.32 3.71
N LEU A 64 15.52 -13.18 3.62
CA LEU A 64 14.20 -13.06 4.23
C LEU A 64 13.18 -13.99 3.56
N ALA A 65 13.21 -14.10 2.23
CA ALA A 65 12.33 -15.01 1.50
C ALA A 65 12.53 -16.48 1.92
N LEU A 66 13.78 -16.93 2.12
CA LEU A 66 14.08 -18.26 2.64
C LEU A 66 13.59 -18.46 4.08
N ALA A 67 13.70 -17.43 4.93
CA ALA A 67 13.19 -17.48 6.28
C ALA A 67 11.66 -17.58 6.31
N PHE A 68 10.97 -16.77 5.51
CA PHE A 68 9.51 -16.80 5.38
C PHE A 68 9.02 -18.03 4.63
N ALA A 69 9.83 -18.64 3.76
CA ALA A 69 9.45 -19.89 3.10
C ALA A 69 9.20 -21.03 4.10
N LYS A 70 9.83 -20.97 5.28
CA LYS A 70 9.57 -21.91 6.38
C LYS A 70 8.16 -21.82 6.96
N THR A 71 7.43 -20.73 6.74
CA THR A 71 6.00 -20.63 7.12
C THR A 71 5.12 -21.54 6.28
N GLY A 72 5.62 -22.03 5.13
CA GLY A 72 4.99 -23.06 4.31
C GLY A 72 3.57 -22.69 3.91
N PHE A 73 2.63 -23.61 4.13
CA PHE A 73 1.23 -23.45 3.74
C PHE A 73 0.57 -22.15 4.24
N ILE A 74 1.00 -21.62 5.39
CA ILE A 74 0.39 -20.45 6.04
C ILE A 74 0.91 -19.13 5.42
N PHE A 75 1.86 -19.17 4.50
CA PHE A 75 2.49 -17.96 3.95
C PHE A 75 1.50 -16.93 3.38
N PRO A 76 0.45 -17.27 2.60
CA PRO A 76 -0.53 -16.28 2.12
C PRO A 76 -1.22 -15.51 3.26
N PHE A 77 -1.47 -16.15 4.39
CA PHE A 77 -1.98 -15.47 5.58
C PHE A 77 -0.93 -14.52 6.18
N VAL A 78 0.32 -14.97 6.31
CA VAL A 78 1.43 -14.13 6.81
C VAL A 78 1.71 -12.95 5.89
N ALA A 79 1.60 -13.14 4.58
CA ALA A 79 1.74 -12.13 3.54
C ALA A 79 0.79 -10.94 3.75
N ALA A 80 -0.46 -11.18 4.19
CA ALA A 80 -1.40 -10.11 4.53
C ALA A 80 -0.91 -9.27 5.72
N PHE A 81 -0.37 -9.92 6.76
CA PHE A 81 0.19 -9.24 7.92
C PHE A 81 1.52 -8.51 7.62
N LEU A 82 2.34 -9.04 6.72
CA LEU A 82 3.55 -8.36 6.24
C LEU A 82 3.18 -7.06 5.51
N GLY A 83 2.17 -7.11 4.65
CA GLY A 83 1.64 -5.91 3.98
C GLY A 83 1.07 -4.90 4.98
N TRP A 84 0.29 -5.38 5.95
CA TRP A 84 -0.27 -4.58 7.04
C TRP A 84 0.81 -3.85 7.85
N LEU A 85 1.86 -4.55 8.28
CA LEU A 85 3.00 -3.96 8.99
C LEU A 85 3.75 -2.93 8.13
N GLY A 86 3.99 -3.27 6.85
CA GLY A 86 4.70 -2.38 5.94
C GLY A 86 3.97 -1.06 5.72
N VAL A 87 2.65 -1.08 5.56
CA VAL A 87 1.86 0.15 5.39
C VAL A 87 1.60 0.87 6.70
N PHE A 88 1.47 0.17 7.82
CA PHE A 88 1.40 0.81 9.13
C PHE A 88 2.62 1.70 9.40
N LEU A 89 3.83 1.18 9.10
CA LEU A 89 5.09 1.89 9.31
C LEU A 89 5.33 2.99 8.26
N THR A 90 5.05 2.71 6.99
CA THR A 90 5.34 3.66 5.90
C THR A 90 4.23 4.68 5.65
N GLY A 91 3.00 4.40 6.07
CA GLY A 91 1.80 5.19 5.79
C GLY A 91 1.34 5.18 4.32
N SER A 92 1.98 4.39 3.44
CA SER A 92 1.77 4.43 1.99
C SER A 92 1.87 3.06 1.34
N ASP A 93 0.82 2.67 0.62
CA ASP A 93 0.77 1.39 -0.10
C ASP A 93 1.84 1.30 -1.18
N THR A 94 2.08 2.38 -1.92
CA THR A 94 3.10 2.43 -2.98
C THR A 94 4.50 2.19 -2.42
N SER A 95 4.79 2.81 -1.27
CA SER A 95 6.09 2.71 -0.60
C SER A 95 6.29 1.31 -0.03
N SER A 96 5.27 0.76 0.65
CA SER A 96 5.30 -0.61 1.19
C SER A 96 5.41 -1.67 0.10
N ASN A 97 4.64 -1.55 -1.00
CA ASN A 97 4.68 -2.48 -2.12
C ASN A 97 6.04 -2.44 -2.83
N THR A 98 6.65 -1.27 -2.95
CA THR A 98 8.01 -1.13 -3.47
C THR A 98 9.02 -1.87 -2.59
N LEU A 99 8.90 -1.73 -1.26
CA LEU A 99 9.87 -2.27 -0.31
C LEU A 99 9.73 -3.78 -0.08
N PHE A 100 8.50 -4.28 0.03
CA PHE A 100 8.20 -5.67 0.40
C PHE A 100 7.59 -6.50 -0.72
N GLY A 101 7.15 -5.90 -1.83
CA GLY A 101 6.53 -6.65 -2.94
C GLY A 101 7.49 -7.65 -3.57
N ALA A 102 8.77 -7.26 -3.77
CA ALA A 102 9.80 -8.18 -4.27
C ALA A 102 10.07 -9.33 -3.30
N LEU A 103 10.08 -9.06 -1.99
CA LEU A 103 10.21 -10.08 -0.94
C LEU A 103 9.06 -11.08 -0.99
N GLN A 104 7.82 -10.59 -1.11
CA GLN A 104 6.62 -11.42 -1.18
C GLN A 104 6.61 -12.30 -2.44
N ALA A 105 7.00 -11.74 -3.59
CA ALA A 105 7.09 -12.47 -4.84
C ALA A 105 8.21 -13.52 -4.80
N GLN A 106 9.39 -13.20 -4.28
CA GLN A 106 10.49 -14.15 -4.13
C GLN A 106 10.15 -15.27 -3.14
N THR A 107 9.46 -14.95 -2.04
CA THR A 107 9.03 -15.98 -1.08
C THR A 107 8.04 -16.96 -1.71
N ALA A 108 7.10 -16.47 -2.53
CA ALA A 108 6.17 -17.32 -3.27
C ALA A 108 6.90 -18.24 -4.26
N GLN A 109 7.92 -17.73 -4.96
CA GLN A 109 8.76 -18.54 -5.85
C GLN A 109 9.51 -19.65 -5.09
N GLN A 110 10.03 -19.35 -3.89
CA GLN A 110 10.70 -20.35 -3.05
C GLN A 110 9.73 -21.42 -2.52
N LEU A 111 8.47 -21.05 -2.28
CA LEU A 111 7.42 -21.99 -1.88
C LEU A 111 7.00 -22.92 -3.03
N GLY A 112 7.00 -22.42 -4.27
CA GLY A 112 6.66 -23.15 -5.49
C GLY A 112 5.17 -23.50 -5.65
N ASN A 113 4.39 -23.47 -4.56
CA ASN A 113 2.97 -23.80 -4.52
C ASN A 113 2.04 -22.58 -4.42
N VAL A 114 2.58 -21.36 -4.41
CA VAL A 114 1.81 -20.11 -4.31
C VAL A 114 2.24 -19.16 -5.44
N SER A 115 1.27 -18.49 -6.08
CA SER A 115 1.55 -17.52 -7.13
C SER A 115 2.22 -16.25 -6.58
N PRO A 116 3.31 -15.75 -7.21
CA PRO A 116 3.91 -14.46 -6.86
C PRO A 116 2.95 -13.27 -7.04
N ILE A 117 2.01 -13.38 -7.98
CA ILE A 117 0.99 -12.34 -8.22
C ILE A 117 0.02 -12.29 -7.05
N LEU A 118 -0.39 -13.45 -6.52
CA LEU A 118 -1.28 -13.54 -5.37
C LEU A 118 -0.62 -12.93 -4.13
N THR A 119 0.63 -13.27 -3.84
CA THR A 119 1.31 -12.76 -2.63
C THR A 119 1.57 -11.26 -2.75
N ALA A 120 2.00 -10.77 -3.92
CA ALA A 120 2.12 -9.34 -4.16
C ALA A 120 0.77 -8.60 -4.04
N GLY A 121 -0.33 -9.17 -4.55
CA GLY A 121 -1.68 -8.63 -4.39
C GLY A 121 -2.16 -8.65 -2.94
N THR A 122 -1.83 -9.71 -2.21
CA THR A 122 -2.15 -9.88 -0.79
C THR A 122 -1.38 -8.87 0.07
N ASN A 123 -0.12 -8.57 -0.27
CA ASN A 123 0.65 -7.49 0.34
C ASN A 123 -0.09 -6.14 0.22
N SER A 124 -0.59 -5.83 -0.98
CA SER A 124 -1.31 -4.58 -1.21
C SER A 124 -2.64 -4.56 -0.46
N SER A 125 -3.37 -5.68 -0.44
CA SER A 125 -4.68 -5.79 0.20
C SER A 125 -4.59 -5.70 1.73
N GLY A 126 -3.62 -6.41 2.33
CA GLY A 126 -3.30 -6.29 3.75
C GLY A 126 -2.75 -4.91 4.12
N GLY A 127 -2.02 -4.28 3.21
CA GLY A 127 -1.52 -2.92 3.33
C GLY A 127 -2.62 -1.89 3.56
N VAL A 128 -3.71 -1.95 2.79
CA VAL A 128 -4.88 -1.07 2.97
C VAL A 128 -5.44 -1.14 4.39
N MET A 129 -5.46 -2.35 4.97
CA MET A 129 -5.92 -2.54 6.35
C MET A 129 -4.97 -1.92 7.37
N GLY A 130 -3.65 -1.93 7.10
CA GLY A 130 -2.64 -1.28 7.93
C GLY A 130 -2.70 0.24 7.85
N LYS A 131 -3.15 0.78 6.71
CA LYS A 131 -3.32 2.22 6.50
C LYS A 131 -4.32 2.85 7.47
N MET A 132 -5.31 2.10 7.95
CA MET A 132 -6.30 2.62 8.90
C MET A 132 -5.69 3.07 10.23
N ILE A 133 -4.56 2.47 10.61
CA ILE A 133 -3.86 2.76 11.87
C ILE A 133 -2.55 3.50 11.65
N SER A 134 -2.24 3.93 10.43
CA SER A 134 -1.01 4.70 10.19
C SER A 134 -1.08 6.05 10.90
N PRO A 135 0.02 6.54 11.51
CA PRO A 135 0.04 7.82 12.21
C PRO A 135 -0.46 8.98 11.34
N GLN A 136 -0.14 8.97 10.04
CA GLN A 136 -0.59 9.98 9.09
C GLN A 136 -2.12 10.00 8.94
N ASN A 137 -2.74 8.83 8.76
CA ASN A 137 -4.20 8.75 8.60
C ASN A 137 -4.94 9.04 9.91
N LEU A 138 -4.38 8.63 11.05
CA LEU A 138 -4.95 8.93 12.37
C LEU A 138 -4.95 10.43 12.65
N SER A 139 -3.86 11.14 12.32
CA SER A 139 -3.78 12.60 12.49
C SER A 139 -4.80 13.33 11.60
N VAL A 140 -4.97 12.90 10.34
CA VAL A 140 -6.00 13.45 9.44
C VAL A 140 -7.41 13.15 9.96
N GLY A 141 -7.63 11.93 10.46
CA GLY A 141 -8.91 11.53 11.07
C GLY A 141 -9.25 12.35 12.31
N ALA A 142 -8.28 12.55 13.20
CA ALA A 142 -8.39 13.37 14.41
C ALA A 142 -8.75 14.83 14.07
N ALA A 143 -8.10 15.40 13.05
CA ALA A 143 -8.43 16.73 12.54
C ALA A 143 -9.85 16.80 11.96
N GLY A 144 -10.29 15.77 11.22
CA GLY A 144 -11.61 15.71 10.61
C GLY A 144 -12.78 15.67 11.60
N VAL A 145 -12.55 15.13 12.81
CA VAL A 145 -13.56 15.08 13.89
C VAL A 145 -13.34 16.16 14.96
N ASN A 146 -12.49 17.15 14.69
CA ASN A 146 -12.13 18.24 15.63
C ASN A 146 -11.60 17.74 17.00
N LYS A 147 -10.88 16.61 17.02
CA LYS A 147 -10.23 16.05 18.21
C LYS A 147 -8.72 15.89 18.01
N VAL A 148 -8.04 16.99 17.66
CA VAL A 148 -6.58 17.01 17.53
C VAL A 148 -5.93 16.65 18.87
N GLY A 149 -4.96 15.73 18.86
CA GLY A 149 -4.34 15.21 20.10
C GLY A 149 -5.02 13.94 20.66
N ALA A 150 -6.13 13.48 20.07
CA ALA A 150 -6.81 12.24 20.45
C ALA A 150 -6.45 11.05 19.54
N GLU A 151 -5.31 11.09 18.84
CA GLU A 151 -4.88 10.05 17.90
C GLU A 151 -4.76 8.68 18.60
N GLY A 152 -4.33 8.67 19.87
CA GLY A 152 -4.23 7.45 20.68
C GLY A 152 -5.57 6.79 20.98
N GLU A 153 -6.63 7.57 21.27
CA GLU A 153 -7.98 7.03 21.46
C GLU A 153 -8.54 6.44 20.18
N ILE A 154 -8.31 7.13 19.05
CA ILE A 154 -8.74 6.66 17.72
C ILE A 154 -7.99 5.37 17.37
N PHE A 155 -6.67 5.33 17.57
CA PHE A 155 -5.86 4.14 17.36
C PHE A 155 -6.36 2.96 18.19
N ALA A 156 -6.56 3.14 19.50
CA ALA A 156 -7.02 2.08 20.40
C ALA A 156 -8.37 1.49 19.99
N ARG A 157 -9.24 2.30 19.36
CA ARG A 157 -10.53 1.85 18.84
C ARG A 157 -10.39 1.16 17.47
N VAL A 158 -9.57 1.69 16.58
CA VAL A 158 -9.46 1.24 15.18
C VAL A 158 -8.56 0.00 15.03
N ILE A 159 -7.57 -0.19 15.90
CA ILE A 159 -6.61 -1.31 15.80
C ILE A 159 -7.29 -2.68 15.79
N ARG A 160 -8.38 -2.85 16.57
CA ARG A 160 -9.14 -4.10 16.60
C ARG A 160 -9.75 -4.41 15.23
N TYR A 161 -10.39 -3.43 14.61
CA TYR A 161 -10.97 -3.56 13.27
C TYR A 161 -9.88 -3.82 12.24
N SER A 162 -8.75 -3.13 12.34
CA SER A 162 -7.61 -3.31 11.45
C SER A 162 -7.07 -4.73 11.49
N ILE A 163 -6.84 -5.31 12.67
CA ILE A 163 -6.36 -6.69 12.83
C ILE A 163 -7.39 -7.70 12.30
N ILE A 164 -8.67 -7.53 12.62
CA ILE A 164 -9.74 -8.44 12.18
C ILE A 164 -9.84 -8.44 10.65
N LEU A 165 -9.83 -7.26 10.03
CA LEU A 165 -9.92 -7.14 8.57
C LEU A 165 -8.66 -7.69 7.89
N THR A 166 -7.47 -7.49 8.44
CA THR A 166 -6.24 -8.11 7.93
C THR A 166 -6.31 -9.64 8.01
N ALA A 167 -6.82 -10.19 9.11
CA ALA A 167 -7.00 -11.63 9.25
C ALA A 167 -7.99 -12.17 8.21
N LEU A 168 -9.09 -11.46 7.94
CA LEU A 168 -10.04 -11.82 6.89
C LEU A 168 -9.39 -11.80 5.51
N VAL A 169 -8.60 -10.77 5.19
CA VAL A 169 -7.81 -10.72 3.93
C VAL A 169 -6.85 -11.90 3.84
N GLY A 170 -6.19 -12.26 4.95
CA GLY A 170 -5.33 -13.44 5.01
C GLY A 170 -6.09 -14.75 4.75
N VAL A 171 -7.31 -14.90 5.28
CA VAL A 171 -8.17 -16.06 5.02
C VAL A 171 -8.59 -16.11 3.55
N VAL A 172 -8.97 -14.98 2.96
CA VAL A 172 -9.29 -14.88 1.53
C VAL A 172 -8.09 -15.27 0.69
N ALA A 173 -6.89 -14.77 1.01
CA ALA A 173 -5.65 -15.14 0.31
C ALA A 173 -5.35 -16.65 0.40
N MET A 174 -5.65 -17.30 1.53
CA MET A 174 -5.53 -18.75 1.68
C MET A 174 -6.53 -19.52 0.80
N ILE A 175 -7.77 -19.04 0.71
CA ILE A 175 -8.80 -19.63 -0.17
C ILE A 175 -8.38 -19.49 -1.64
N GLU A 176 -7.90 -18.31 -2.04
CA GLU A 176 -7.40 -18.05 -3.40
C GLU A 176 -6.16 -18.90 -3.73
N ALA A 177 -5.27 -19.12 -2.77
CA ALA A 177 -4.08 -19.93 -2.96
C ALA A 177 -4.38 -21.43 -3.14
N TYR A 178 -5.34 -22.00 -2.40
CA TYR A 178 -5.49 -23.46 -2.29
C TYR A 178 -6.82 -24.03 -2.78
N VAL A 179 -7.89 -23.22 -2.79
CA VAL A 179 -9.24 -23.69 -3.12
C VAL A 179 -9.66 -23.21 -4.52
N LEU A 180 -9.26 -22.00 -4.91
CA LEU A 180 -9.64 -21.37 -6.19
C LEU A 180 -8.42 -20.90 -7.01
N PRO A 181 -7.48 -21.79 -7.38
CA PRO A 181 -6.28 -21.40 -8.14
C PRO A 181 -6.61 -20.82 -9.53
N PHE A 182 -7.82 -21.05 -10.05
CA PHE A 182 -8.29 -20.56 -11.36
C PHE A 182 -8.59 -19.06 -11.41
N ILE A 183 -8.70 -18.36 -10.27
CA ILE A 183 -8.94 -16.90 -10.23
C ILE A 183 -7.65 -16.10 -10.47
N ILE A 184 -6.49 -16.71 -10.23
CA ILE A 184 -5.22 -16.01 -10.30
C ILE A 184 -4.79 -16.00 -11.77
N PRO A 185 -4.55 -14.82 -12.38
CA PRO A 185 -4.04 -14.74 -13.73
C PRO A 185 -2.74 -15.53 -13.83
N SER A 186 -2.68 -16.53 -14.72
CA SER A 186 -1.42 -17.15 -15.09
C SER A 186 -0.57 -16.12 -15.85
N PRO A 187 0.74 -16.01 -15.55
CA PRO A 187 1.63 -15.12 -16.28
C PRO A 187 1.72 -15.45 -17.77
#